data_AF-A0AAQ2EPT2-F1
#
_entry.id   AF-A0AAQ2EPT2-F1
#
_cell.length_a   1.000
_cell.length_b   1.000
_cell.length_c   1.000
_cell.angle_alpha   90.00
_cell.angle_beta   90.00
_cell.angle_gamma   90.00
#
_symmetry.space_group_name_H-M   'P 1'
#
loop_
_entity.id
_entity.type
_entity.pdbx_description
1 polymer ?
#
loop_
_entity_poly.entity_id
_entity_poly.type
_entity_poly.pdbx_seq_one_letter_code
_entity_poly.pdbx_strand_id
1 'polypeptide(L)'
;QDVYYSGPNPTKEFYLSILLDRAKGMNVIMYSTEGGMDIEEVAHHTPDKIFKEWVHPGGGLQGFQARKIAFNLGLSGEAFKNCVKFVTNLYNAYVGL
;
A
#
# COMPACT_ATOMS: atom_id res chain seq x y z
N GLN A 1 -14.66 2.20 17.12
CA GLN A 1 -14.02 1.22 18.03
C GLN A 1 -13.51 0.12 17.15
N ASP A 2 -12.19 -0.03 17.05
CA ASP A 2 -11.59 -0.95 16.10
C ASP A 2 -11.86 -2.39 16.52
N VAL A 3 -12.51 -3.15 15.64
CA VAL A 3 -12.91 -4.52 15.90
C VAL A 3 -11.81 -5.44 15.36
N TYR A 4 -10.79 -5.69 16.18
CA TYR A 4 -9.76 -6.67 15.87
C TYR A 4 -10.11 -8.03 16.49
N TYR A 5 -9.94 -9.10 15.72
CA TYR A 5 -10.00 -10.46 16.27
C TYR A 5 -8.74 -10.70 17.10
N SER A 6 -8.92 -11.14 18.35
CA SER A 6 -7.81 -11.55 19.21
C SER A 6 -7.11 -12.77 18.63
N GLY A 7 -5.98 -12.56 17.97
CA GLY A 7 -5.11 -13.60 17.44
C GLY A 7 -3.86 -13.80 18.31
N PRO A 8 -3.08 -14.86 18.05
CA PRO A 8 -1.85 -15.13 18.79
C PRO A 8 -0.71 -14.14 18.50
N ASN A 9 -0.85 -13.29 17.46
CA ASN A 9 0.15 -12.32 17.06
C ASN A 9 -0.37 -10.88 17.26
N PRO A 10 0.51 -9.92 17.60
CA PRO A 10 0.13 -8.51 17.68
C PRO A 10 -0.37 -7.98 16.32
N THR A 11 -1.46 -7.22 16.35
CA THR A 11 -1.97 -6.52 15.18
C THR A 11 -0.98 -5.44 14.74
N LYS A 12 -0.75 -5.35 13.43
CA LYS A 12 -0.01 -4.25 12.79
C LYS A 12 -0.93 -3.53 11.84
N GLU A 13 -0.88 -2.21 11.85
CA GLU A 13 -1.62 -1.34 10.95
C GLU A 13 -0.68 -0.76 9.90
N PHE A 14 -1.19 -0.55 8.69
CA PHE A 14 -0.44 -0.01 7.56
C PHE A 14 -1.27 1.07 6.87
N TYR A 15 -0.60 2.06 6.29
CA TYR A 15 -1.23 3.02 5.39
C TYR A 15 -1.08 2.55 3.94
N LEU A 16 -2.16 2.63 3.15
CA LEU A 16 -2.12 2.40 1.72
C LEU A 16 -3.19 3.23 1.00
N SER A 17 -2.81 3.94 -0.06
CA SER A 17 -3.72 4.73 -0.88
C SER A 17 -3.37 4.64 -2.36
N ILE A 18 -4.37 4.87 -3.23
CA ILE A 18 -4.20 4.94 -4.68
C ILE A 18 -4.77 6.28 -5.14
N LEU A 19 -3.94 7.07 -5.83
CA LEU A 19 -4.26 8.42 -6.27
C LEU A 19 -3.79 8.63 -7.71
N LEU A 20 -4.39 9.59 -8.41
CA LEU A 20 -3.85 10.06 -9.69
C LEU A 20 -2.79 11.14 -9.43
N ASP A 21 -1.53 10.85 -9.75
CA ASP A 21 -0.46 11.84 -9.82
C ASP A 21 -0.62 12.64 -11.12
N ARG A 22 -1.26 13.81 -11.01
CA ARG A 22 -1.56 14.69 -12.17
C ARG A 22 -0.30 15.23 -12.83
N ALA A 23 0.81 15.37 -12.10
CA ALA A 23 2.05 15.87 -12.68
C ALA A 23 2.68 14.84 -13.63
N LYS A 24 2.51 13.55 -13.33
CA LYS A 24 3.00 12.44 -14.16
C LYS A 24 1.96 11.85 -15.09
N GLY A 25 0.67 12.13 -14.88
CA GLY A 25 -0.41 11.46 -15.60
C GLY A 25 -0.47 9.96 -15.31
N MET A 26 -0.05 9.54 -14.11
CA MET A 26 0.05 8.14 -13.70
C MET A 26 -0.65 7.91 -12.37
N ASN A 27 -1.23 6.73 -12.19
CA ASN A 27 -1.68 6.32 -10.86
C ASN A 27 -0.47 6.07 -9.97
N VAL A 28 -0.55 6.51 -8.72
CA VAL A 28 0.47 6.27 -7.70
C VAL A 28 -0.15 5.53 -6.53
N ILE A 29 0.51 4.45 -6.11
CA ILE A 29 0.21 3.75 -4.87
C ILE A 29 1.15 4.29 -3.80
N MET A 30 0.60 4.96 -2.79
CA MET A 30 1.35 5.42 -1.62
C MET A 30 1.13 4.45 -0.46
N TYR A 31 2.19 4.13 0.29
CA TYR A 31 2.09 3.18 1.40
C TYR A 31 3.15 3.44 2.47
N SER A 32 2.85 3.06 3.71
CA SER A 32 3.72 3.27 4.88
C SER A 32 3.45 2.25 5.99
N THR A 33 4.47 1.99 6.82
CA THR A 33 4.36 1.23 8.08
C THR A 33 3.61 1.98 9.17
N GLU A 34 3.39 3.28 8.98
CA GLU A 34 2.75 4.19 9.94
C GLU A 34 1.22 4.17 9.77
N GLY A 35 0.59 3.00 9.90
CA GLY A 35 -0.86 2.88 9.92
C GLY A 35 -1.47 3.52 11.19
N GLY A 36 -2.70 4.01 11.08
CA GLY A 36 -3.43 4.63 12.20
C GLY A 36 -3.00 6.06 12.52
N MET A 37 -2.04 6.63 11.78
CA MET A 37 -1.57 8.01 11.93
C MET A 37 -2.04 8.90 10.77
N ASP A 38 -2.06 10.21 11.02
CA ASP A 38 -2.29 11.23 9.99
C ASP A 38 -1.13 11.18 8.97
N ILE A 39 -1.46 10.95 7.70
CA ILE A 39 -0.43 10.72 6.68
C ILE A 39 0.29 12.02 6.29
N GLU A 40 -0.38 13.16 6.43
CA GLU A 40 0.20 14.48 6.24
C GLU A 40 1.27 14.74 7.31
N GLU A 41 1.01 14.40 8.58
CA GLU A 41 2.02 14.51 9.64
C GLU A 41 3.24 13.61 9.38
N VAL A 42 3.01 12.38 8.92
CA VAL A 42 4.09 11.45 8.52
C VAL A 42 4.89 12.05 7.37
N ALA A 43 4.23 12.64 6.36
CA ALA A 43 4.91 13.28 5.23
C ALA A 43 5.77 14.48 5.65
N HIS A 44 5.38 15.20 6.70
CA HIS A 44 6.15 16.33 7.22
C HIS A 44 7.34 15.92 8.08
N HIS A 45 7.16 14.94 8.98
CA HIS A 45 8.17 14.61 10.00
C HIS A 45 9.06 13.42 9.63
N THR A 46 8.51 12.42 8.93
CA THR A 46 9.20 11.18 8.55
C THR A 46 8.91 10.80 7.09
N PRO A 47 9.22 11.68 6.12
CA PRO A 47 8.88 11.48 4.71
C PRO A 47 9.49 10.20 4.10
N ASP A 48 10.60 9.73 4.65
CA ASP A 48 11.29 8.49 4.26
C ASP A 48 10.48 7.22 4.54
N LYS A 49 9.47 7.30 5.42
CA LYS A 49 8.54 6.19 5.69
C LYS A 49 7.41 6.10 4.67
N ILE A 50 7.25 7.09 3.80
CA ILE A 50 6.23 7.09 2.75
C ILE A 50 6.86 6.62 1.44
N PHE A 51 6.45 5.44 1.01
CA PHE A 51 6.87 4.87 -0.25
C PHE A 51 5.83 5.15 -1.34
N LYS A 52 6.30 5.22 -2.58
CA LYS A 52 5.46 5.47 -3.76
C LYS A 52 5.80 4.48 -4.87
N GLU A 53 4.78 3.86 -5.45
CA GLU A 53 4.88 3.06 -6.68
C GLU A 53 3.99 3.66 -7.76
N TRP A 54 4.61 4.16 -8.84
CA TRP A 54 3.86 4.67 -9.99
C TRP A 54 3.52 3.53 -10.95
N VAL A 55 2.28 3.49 -11.40
CA VAL A 55 1.78 2.48 -12.33
C VAL A 55 1.66 3.08 -13.72
N HIS A 56 2.35 2.46 -14.68
CA HIS A 56 2.31 2.91 -16.06
C HIS A 56 0.91 2.63 -16.68
N PRO A 57 0.28 3.61 -17.34
CA PRO A 57 -1.09 3.48 -17.83
C PRO A 57 -1.26 2.37 -18.87
N GLY A 58 -0.23 2.11 -19.68
CA GLY A 58 -0.26 1.07 -20.73
C GLY A 58 -0.11 -0.37 -20.24
N GLY A 59 0.20 -0.60 -18.96
CA GLY A 59 0.51 -1.96 -18.46
C GLY A 59 -0.29 -2.40 -17.23
N GLY A 60 -0.95 -1.48 -16.53
CA GLY A 60 -1.56 -1.77 -15.22
C GLY A 60 -0.52 -2.11 -14.16
N LEU A 61 -0.99 -2.45 -12.95
CA LEU A 61 -0.11 -2.76 -11.84
C LEU A 61 0.67 -4.06 -12.10
N GLN A 62 2.00 -3.97 -12.07
CA GLN A 62 2.85 -5.11 -12.31
C GLN A 62 3.04 -5.94 -11.04
N GLY A 63 3.16 -7.26 -11.18
CA GLY A 63 3.33 -8.16 -10.04
C GLY A 63 4.58 -7.87 -9.20
N PHE A 64 5.65 -7.32 -9.78
CA PHE A 64 6.83 -6.92 -9.01
C PHE A 64 6.56 -5.71 -8.11
N GLN A 65 5.68 -4.79 -8.51
CA GLN A 65 5.32 -3.61 -7.71
C GLN A 65 4.51 -4.03 -6.49
N ALA A 66 3.52 -4.92 -6.67
CA ALA A 66 2.76 -5.49 -5.56
C ALA A 66 3.67 -6.25 -4.57
N ARG A 67 4.65 -7.01 -5.07
CA ARG A 67 5.65 -7.67 -4.22
C ARG A 67 6.54 -6.68 -3.48
N LYS A 68 6.95 -5.60 -4.14
CA LYS A 68 7.77 -4.54 -3.54
C LYS A 68 7.03 -3.83 -2.41
N ILE A 69 5.74 -3.55 -2.58
CA ILE A 69 4.87 -2.99 -1.53
C ILE A 69 4.84 -3.91 -0.32
N ALA A 70 4.49 -5.19 -0.51
CA ALA A 70 4.42 -6.15 0.59
C ALA A 70 5.78 -6.32 1.31
N PHE A 71 6.89 -6.30 0.57
CA PHE A 71 8.24 -6.38 1.13
C PHE A 71 8.58 -5.14 1.98
N ASN A 72 8.33 -3.94 1.46
CA ASN A 72 8.62 -2.69 2.15
C ASN A 72 7.74 -2.47 3.41
N LEU A 73 6.54 -3.07 3.45
CA LEU A 73 5.71 -3.12 4.66
C LEU A 73 6.21 -4.16 5.69
N GLY A 74 7.31 -4.86 5.41
CA GLY A 74 7.89 -5.86 6.30
C GLY A 74 7.08 -7.15 6.41
N LEU A 75 6.24 -7.45 5.42
CA LEU A 75 5.41 -8.65 5.42
C LEU A 75 6.18 -9.86 4.89
N SER A 76 5.88 -11.03 5.44
CA SER A 76 6.49 -12.30 5.04
C SER A 76 5.46 -13.43 5.05
N GLY A 77 5.84 -14.59 4.50
CA GLY A 77 5.02 -15.80 4.51
C GLY A 77 3.64 -15.61 3.88
N GLU A 78 2.60 -16.01 4.61
CA GLU A 78 1.21 -15.91 4.16
C GLU A 78 0.74 -14.45 4.07
N ALA A 79 1.10 -13.60 5.04
CA ALA A 79 0.76 -12.18 5.03
C ALA A 79 1.29 -11.46 3.79
N PHE A 80 2.50 -11.81 3.35
CA PHE A 80 3.08 -11.30 2.11
C PHE A 80 2.23 -11.70 0.89
N LYS A 81 1.88 -12.98 0.76
CA LYS A 81 1.07 -13.48 -0.37
C LYS A 81 -0.31 -12.82 -0.40
N ASN A 82 -0.93 -12.68 0.76
CA ASN A 82 -2.23 -12.04 0.91
C ASN A 82 -2.17 -10.55 0.58
N CYS A 83 -1.12 -9.85 1.01
CA CYS A 83 -0.91 -8.44 0.66
C CYS A 83 -0.71 -8.24 -0.85
N VAL A 84 0.11 -9.06 -1.51
CA VAL A 84 0.31 -9.00 -2.97
C VAL A 84 -1.02 -9.14 -3.71
N LYS A 85 -1.84 -10.12 -3.30
CA LYS A 85 -3.18 -10.34 -3.87
C LYS A 85 -4.12 -9.16 -3.57
N PHE A 86 -4.10 -8.67 -2.34
CA PHE A 86 -4.93 -7.54 -1.90
C PHE A 86 -4.63 -6.27 -2.69
N VAL A 87 -3.36 -5.87 -2.80
CA VAL A 87 -2.95 -4.66 -3.54
C VAL A 87 -3.34 -4.78 -5.02
N THR A 88 -3.16 -5.96 -5.61
CA THR A 88 -3.56 -6.22 -7.01
C THR A 88 -5.06 -6.04 -7.20
N ASN A 89 -5.86 -6.65 -6.35
CA ASN A 89 -7.32 -6.55 -6.42
C ASN A 89 -7.82 -5.13 -6.14
N LEU A 90 -7.21 -4.44 -5.18
CA LEU A 90 -7.54 -3.06 -4.84
C LEU A 90 -7.24 -2.12 -6.01
N TYR A 91 -6.11 -2.30 -6.69
CA TYR A 91 -5.78 -1.53 -7.88
C TYR A 91 -6.78 -1.81 -9.02
N ASN A 92 -7.13 -3.07 -9.26
CA ASN A 92 -8.13 -3.44 -10.26
C ASN A 92 -9.49 -2.80 -9.96
N ALA A 93 -9.93 -2.85 -8.71
CA ALA A 93 -11.16 -2.19 -8.26
C ALA A 93 -11.11 -0.66 -8.47
N TYR A 94 -9.95 -0.03 -8.19
CA TYR A 94 -9.76 1.41 -8.41
C TYR A 94 -9.89 1.81 -9.88
N VAL A 95 -9.37 1.00 -10.82
CA VAL A 95 -9.46 1.29 -12.26
C VAL A 95 -10.73 0.73 -12.94
N GLY A 96 -11.57 -0.01 -12.20
CA GLY A 96 -12.83 -0.57 -12.71
C GLY A 96 -12.66 -1.82 -13.58
N LEU A 97 -11.67 -2.66 -13.28
CA LEU A 97 -11.41 -3.95 -13.95
C LEU A 97 -11.91 -5.15 -13.14
#